data_AF-A0A8S2ZDP2-F1
#
_entry.id   AF-A0A8S2ZDP2-F1
#
_cell.length_a   1.000
_cell.length_b   1.000
_cell.length_c   1.000
_cell.angle_alpha   90.00
_cell.angle_beta   90.00
_cell.angle_gamma   90.00
#
_symmetry.space_group_name_H-M   'P 1'
#
loop_
_entity.id
_entity.type
_entity.pdbx_description
1 polymer ?
#
loop_
_entity_poly.entity_id
_entity_poly.type
_entity_poly.pdbx_seq_one_letter_code
_entity_poly.pdbx_strand_id
1 'polypeptide(L)' 'MLYASTVATLKREFGLTYITQEIRASSVHEMTSNSFHQHIRSQAAPPP' A
#
# COMPACT_ATOMS: atom_id res chain seq x y z
N MET A 1 8.88 1.36 16.48
CA MET A 1 8.63 2.25 15.31
C MET A 1 9.62 2.08 14.15
N LEU A 2 10.59 1.15 14.20
CA LEU A 2 11.66 1.06 13.20
C LEU A 2 11.16 0.97 11.74
N TYR A 3 10.25 0.05 11.44
CA TYR A 3 9.75 -0.15 10.07
C TYR A 3 8.94 1.03 9.52
N ALA A 4 8.14 1.68 10.38
CA ALA A 4 7.42 2.88 9.97
C ALA A 4 8.38 4.04 9.67
N SER A 5 9.48 4.15 10.42
CA SER A 5 10.51 5.17 10.18
C SER A 5 11.42 4.88 8.98
N THR A 6 11.65 3.63 8.61
CA THR A 6 12.59 3.25 7.55
C THR A 6 11.95 3.02 6.18
N VAL A 7 10.61 2.90 6.10
CA VAL A 7 9.92 2.63 4.83
C VAL A 7 10.19 3.71 3.77
N ALA A 8 10.33 4.96 4.19
CA ALA A 8 10.62 6.06 3.27
C ALA A 8 12.00 5.93 2.62
N THR A 9 13.01 5.52 3.39
CA THR A 9 14.35 5.25 2.88
C THR A 9 14.34 4.10 1.88
N LEU A 10 13.68 2.98 2.22
CA LEU A 10 13.57 1.82 1.31
C LEU A 10 12.91 2.19 -0.02
N LYS A 11 11.82 2.96 0.02
CA LYS A 11 11.14 3.42 -1.20
C LYS A 11 12.04 4.28 -2.07
N ARG A 12 12.85 5.15 -1.46
CA ARG A 12 13.79 6.02 -2.19
C ARG A 12 14.89 5.19 -2.86
N GLU A 13 15.51 4.27 -2.12
CA GLU A 13 16.59 3.43 -2.65
C GLU A 13 16.10 2.46 -3.73
N PHE A 14 14.86 1.98 -3.64
CA PHE A 14 14.25 1.12 -4.66
C PHE A 14 13.90 1.89 -5.96
N GLY A 15 13.52 3.16 -5.84
CA GLY A 15 13.07 4.00 -6.96
C GLY A 15 11.56 4.15 -6.99
N LEU A 16 11.09 5.36 -6.71
CA LEU A 16 9.66 5.68 -6.59
C LEU A 16 8.87 5.47 -7.89
N THR A 17 9.52 5.63 -9.05
CA THR A 17 8.89 5.48 -10.37
C THR A 17 8.32 4.08 -10.60
N TYR A 18 8.85 3.07 -9.92
CA TYR A 18 8.43 1.67 -10.08
C TYR A 18 7.35 1.23 -9.08
N ILE A 19 6.94 2.12 -8.16
CA ILE A 19 5.94 1.83 -7.13
C ILE A 19 4.63 2.51 -7.54
N THR A 20 3.67 1.71 -8.00
CA THR A 20 2.34 2.21 -8.42
C THR A 20 1.46 2.58 -7.23
N GLN A 21 1.53 1.81 -6.14
CA GLN A 21 0.75 2.05 -4.95
C GLN A 21 1.42 1.46 -3.70
N GLU A 22 1.12 2.06 -2.56
CA GLU A 22 1.58 1.61 -1.25
C GLU A 22 0.37 1.22 -0.40
N ILE A 23 0.36 -0.02 0.08
CA ILE A 23 -0.66 -0.51 1.01
C ILE A 23 0.03 -0.83 2.33
N ARG A 24 -0.51 -0.28 3.43
CA ARG A 24 -0.07 -0.61 4.78
C ARG A 24 -1.18 -1.41 5.47
N ALA A 25 -0.80 -2.55 6.02
CA ALA A 25 -1.70 -3.47 6.68
C ALA A 25 -1.18 -3.77 8.09
N SER A 26 -2.10 -4.04 9.01
CA SER A 26 -1.82 -4.48 10.38
C SER A 26 -2.17 -5.96 10.60
N SER A 27 -2.91 -6.56 9.65
CA SER A 27 -3.33 -7.96 9.66
C SER A 27 -3.07 -8.63 8.31
N VAL A 28 -2.82 -9.94 8.33
CA VAL A 28 -2.59 -10.74 7.10
C VAL A 28 -3.82 -10.75 6.19
N HIS A 29 -5.02 -10.66 6.75
CA HIS A 29 -6.27 -10.64 5.98
C HIS A 29 -6.41 -9.40 5.10
N GLU A 30 -5.73 -8.31 5.44
CA GLU A 30 -5.68 -7.08 4.65
C GLU A 30 -4.69 -7.18 3.48
N MET A 31 -3.81 -8.19 3.47
CA MET A 31 -2.77 -8.41 2.45
C MET A 31 -3.05 -9.65 1.60
N THR A 32 -4.28 -9.77 1.11
CA THR A 32 -4.71 -10.83 0.19
C THR A 32 -5.01 -10.26 -1.20
N SER A 33 -5.06 -11.10 -2.23
CA SER A 33 -5.50 -10.67 -3.56
C SER A 33 -6.92 -10.08 -3.53
N ASN A 34 -7.81 -10.67 -2.72
CA ASN A 34 -9.19 -10.20 -2.57
C ASN A 34 -9.23 -8.79 -1.96
N SER A 35 -8.50 -8.55 -0.87
CA SER A 35 -8.45 -7.24 -0.24
C SER A 35 -7.78 -6.20 -1.14
N PHE A 36 -6.77 -6.58 -1.92
CA PHE A 36 -6.17 -5.73 -2.93
C PHE A 36 -7.20 -5.28 -3.98
N HIS A 37 -7.97 -6.20 -4.55
CA HIS A 37 -9.00 -5.85 -5.55
C HIS A 37 -10.11 -4.98 -4.96
N GLN A 38 -10.49 -5.21 -3.70
CA GLN A 38 -11.43 -4.33 -3.00
C GLN A 38 -10.86 -2.92 -2.83
N HIS A 39 -9.58 -2.80 -2.48
CA HIS A 39 -8.90 -1.51 -2.34
C HIS A 39 -8.88 -0.71 -3.66
N ILE A 40 -8.58 -1.36 -4.79
CA ILE A 40 -8.63 -0.70 -6.10
C ILE A 40 -10.05 -0.20 -6.40
N ARG A 41 -11.08 -1.02 -6.11
CA ARG A 41 -12.48 -0.63 -6.33
C ARG A 41 -12.91 0.53 -5.43
N SER A 42 -12.48 0.55 -4.17
CA SER A 42 -12.82 1.63 -3.25
C SER A 42 -12.17 2.97 -3.62
N GLN A 43 -10.99 2.94 -4.24
CA GLN A 43 -10.36 4.16 -4.79
C GLN A 43 -11.10 4.69 -6.02
N ALA A 44 -11.70 3.82 -6.82
CA ALA A 44 -12.48 4.19 -8.01
C ALA A 44 -13.93 4.57 -7.70
N ALA A 45 -14.40 4.34 -6.47
CA ALA A 45 -15.75 4.70 -6.07
C ALA A 45 -15.87 6.24 -5.96
N PRO A 46 -16.94 6.84 -6.53
CA PRO A 46 -17.18 8.27 -6.34
C PRO A 46 -17.36 8.58 -4.85
N PRO A 47 -16.91 9.76 -4.38
CA PRO A 47 -17.12 10.16 -3.00
C PRO A 47 -18.63 10.19 -2.68
N PRO A 48 -19.00 9.82 -1.43
CA PRO A 48 -20.39 9.76 -1.00
C PRO A 48 -21.12 11.10 -1.06
#